data_AF-A0A6I1W706-F1
#
_entry.id   AF-A0A6I1W706-F1
#
_cell.length_a   1.000
_cell.length_b   1.000
_cell.length_c   1.000
_cell.angle_alpha   90.00
_cell.angle_beta   90.00
_cell.angle_gamma   90.00
#
_symmetry.space_group_name_H-M   'P 1'
#
loop_
_entity.id
_entity.type
_entity.pdbx_description
1 polymer ?
#
loop_
_entity_poly.entity_id
_entity_poly.type
_entity_poly.pdbx_seq_one_letter_code
_entity_poly.pdbx_strand_id
1 'polypeptide(L)'
;MCELLGMSANVPTDIVFSFTGLMQRGGRTGPHRDGWGIAFYEGRGLRLFQDPAASCDSEVALLVQRYPIKSEVVIGHIRQAN
;
A
#
# COMPACT_ATOMS: atom_id res chain seq x y z
N MET A 1 13.74 -8.35 5.08
CA MET A 1 12.75 -9.11 4.29
C MET A 1 11.51 -8.25 4.18
N CYS A 2 11.02 -7.96 2.98
CA CYS A 2 9.84 -7.11 2.80
C CYS A 2 8.56 -7.76 3.33
N GLU A 3 7.55 -6.95 3.61
CA GLU A 3 6.19 -7.41 3.89
C GLU A 3 5.26 -7.06 2.74
N LEU A 4 4.31 -7.95 2.47
CA LEU A 4 3.41 -7.89 1.32
C LEU A 4 1.95 -7.82 1.75
N LEU A 5 1.14 -7.17 0.93
CA LEU A 5 -0.32 -7.14 1.00
C LEU A 5 -0.88 -7.55 -0.36
N GLY A 6 -1.82 -8.48 -0.37
CA GLY A 6 -2.53 -8.90 -1.58
C GLY A 6 -4.02 -8.99 -1.30
N MET A 7 -4.84 -8.53 -2.24
CA MET A 7 -6.29 -8.74 -2.23
C MET A 7 -6.74 -9.21 -3.60
N SER A 8 -7.61 -10.22 -3.62
CA SER A 8 -8.34 -10.68 -4.80
C SER A 8 -9.79 -10.90 -4.38
N ALA A 9 -10.72 -10.19 -5.01
CA ALA A 9 -12.15 -10.21 -4.71
C ALA A 9 -12.98 -10.31 -5.99
N ASN A 10 -14.22 -10.80 -5.87
CA ASN A 10 -15.16 -10.91 -6.99
C ASN A 10 -16.01 -9.65 -7.20
N VAL A 11 -15.88 -8.65 -6.32
CA VAL A 11 -16.51 -7.32 -6.42
C VAL A 11 -15.54 -6.24 -5.92
N PRO A 12 -15.63 -4.99 -6.41
CA PRO A 12 -14.78 -3.90 -5.94
C PRO A 12 -14.87 -3.70 -4.41
N THR A 13 -13.77 -4.00 -3.73
CA THR A 13 -13.68 -4.02 -2.26
C THR A 13 -12.75 -2.92 -1.77
N ASP A 14 -13.11 -2.29 -0.64
CA ASP A 14 -12.30 -1.26 -0.02
C ASP A 14 -11.06 -1.87 0.65
N ILE A 15 -9.88 -1.34 0.34
CA ILE A 15 -8.59 -1.79 0.89
C ILE A 15 -7.98 -0.81 1.90
N VAL A 16 -8.57 0.38 2.09
CA VAL A 16 -7.99 1.47 2.89
C VAL A 16 -7.64 1.02 4.29
N PHE A 17 -8.48 0.19 4.93
CA PHE A 17 -8.21 -0.35 6.27
C PHE A 17 -6.93 -1.22 6.30
N SER A 18 -6.83 -2.22 5.43
CA SER A 18 -5.68 -3.12 5.34
C SER A 18 -4.40 -2.38 4.95
N PHE A 19 -4.52 -1.41 4.03
CA PHE A 19 -3.41 -0.58 3.60
C PHE A 19 -2.91 0.32 4.74
N THR A 20 -3.81 0.98 5.48
CA THR A 20 -3.45 1.82 6.63
C THR A 20 -2.66 1.03 7.68
N GLY A 21 -3.10 -0.19 7.98
CA GLY A 21 -2.37 -1.08 8.88
C GLY A 21 -0.97 -1.44 8.37
N LEU A 22 -0.82 -1.72 7.07
CA LEU A 22 0.49 -1.97 6.45
C LEU A 22 1.40 -0.74 6.55
N MET A 23 0.90 0.47 6.28
CA MET A 23 1.70 1.71 6.29
C MET A 23 2.26 2.05 7.67
N GLN A 24 1.58 1.67 8.77
CA GLN A 24 2.15 1.81 10.12
C GLN A 24 3.37 0.91 10.34
N ARG A 25 3.42 -0.27 9.71
CA ARG A 25 4.56 -1.20 9.83
C ARG A 25 5.76 -0.74 9.01
N GLY A 26 5.57 0.12 8.02
CA GLY A 26 6.65 0.71 7.24
C GLY A 26 7.28 1.92 7.91
N GLY A 27 8.11 1.67 8.93
CA GLY A 27 8.95 2.67 9.60
C GLY A 27 8.46 3.15 10.97
N ARG A 28 7.18 2.97 11.32
CA ARG A 28 6.66 3.37 12.64
C ARG A 28 6.67 2.23 13.66
N THR A 29 6.06 1.10 13.33
CA THR A 29 5.97 -0.07 14.24
C THR A 29 6.82 -1.26 13.79
N GLY A 30 7.33 -1.23 12.56
CA GLY A 30 8.18 -2.28 11.99
C GLY A 30 9.43 -1.72 11.30
N PRO A 31 10.38 -2.59 10.92
CA PRO A 31 11.69 -2.19 10.40
C PRO A 31 11.70 -1.74 8.93
N HIS A 32 10.55 -1.78 8.24
CA HIS A 32 10.44 -1.62 6.77
C HIS A 32 10.42 -0.15 6.35
N ARG A 33 11.56 0.52 6.48
CA ARG A 33 11.69 1.97 6.22
C ARG A 33 12.28 2.31 4.85
N ASP A 34 12.55 1.30 4.03
CA ASP A 34 13.31 1.49 2.80
C ASP A 34 12.39 1.79 1.61
N GLY A 35 11.16 2.24 1.80
CA GLY A 35 10.22 2.53 0.73
C GLY A 35 9.04 1.57 0.67
N TRP A 36 8.06 1.89 -0.15
CA TRP A 36 6.82 1.14 -0.26
C TRP A 36 6.16 1.32 -1.63
N GLY A 37 5.14 0.51 -1.90
CA GLY A 37 4.33 0.67 -3.08
C GLY A 37 2.97 -0.03 -2.98
N ILE A 38 2.00 0.48 -3.72
CA ILE A 38 0.69 -0.15 -3.92
C ILE A 38 0.26 -0.01 -5.38
N ALA A 39 -0.25 -1.10 -5.94
CA ALA A 39 -0.86 -1.16 -7.25
C ALA A 39 -2.27 -1.76 -7.14
N PHE A 40 -3.22 -1.20 -7.88
CA PHE A 40 -4.58 -1.71 -7.90
C PHE A 40 -5.29 -1.38 -9.22
N TYR A 41 -6.30 -2.17 -9.55
CA TYR A 41 -7.09 -1.99 -10.76
C TYR A 41 -8.33 -1.13 -10.51
N GLU A 42 -8.60 -0.20 -11.42
CA GLU A 42 -9.92 0.45 -11.59
C GLU A 42 -10.46 0.04 -12.96
N GLY A 43 -11.32 -0.97 -12.98
CA GLY A 43 -11.70 -1.66 -14.21
C GLY A 43 -10.47 -2.32 -14.86
N ARG A 44 -10.11 -1.87 -16.07
CA ARG A 44 -8.91 -2.36 -16.78
C ARG A 44 -7.67 -1.47 -16.59
N GLY A 45 -7.82 -0.31 -15.95
CA GLY A 45 -6.71 0.61 -15.68
C GLY A 45 -5.96 0.19 -14.43
N LEU A 46 -4.63 0.33 -14.44
CA LEU A 46 -3.79 0.12 -13.27
C LEU A 46 -3.38 1.48 -12.69
N ARG A 47 -3.55 1.66 -11.38
CA ARG A 47 -2.93 2.75 -10.64
C ARG A 47 -1.78 2.22 -9.81
N LEU A 48 -0.70 2.99 -9.75
CA LEU A 48 0.51 2.65 -9.01
C LEU A 48 0.97 3.88 -8.24
N PHE A 49 1.17 3.72 -6.93
CA PHE A 49 1.78 4.71 -6.06
C PHE A 49 2.97 4.08 -5.37
N GLN A 50 4.09 4.80 -5.34
CA GLN A 50 5.33 4.34 -4.72
C GLN A 50 6.07 5.52 -4.12
N ASP A 51 6.84 5.26 -3.07
CA ASP A 51 7.72 6.24 -2.46
C ASP A 51 8.99 5.51 -1.95
N PRO A 52 10.20 6.02 -2.22
CA PRO A 52 11.42 5.48 -1.62
C PRO A 52 11.52 5.74 -0.11
N ALA A 53 10.81 6.73 0.45
CA ALA A 53 10.80 7.01 1.87
C ALA A 53 9.92 6.01 2.65
N ALA A 54 10.14 5.92 3.97
CA ALA A 54 9.30 5.11 4.85
C ALA A 54 7.83 5.51 4.72
N SER A 55 6.92 4.54 4.73
CA SER A 55 5.49 4.83 4.54
C SER A 55 4.89 5.66 5.66
N CYS A 56 5.46 5.63 6.87
CA CYS A 56 5.00 6.46 7.98
C CYS A 56 5.26 7.95 7.78
N ASP A 57 6.21 8.32 6.94
CA ASP A 57 6.64 9.70 6.68
C ASP A 57 6.27 10.18 5.26
N SER A 58 5.56 9.34 4.49
CA SER A 58 5.24 9.61 3.09
C SER A 58 3.90 10.35 2.94
N GLU A 59 3.94 11.56 2.40
CA GLU A 59 2.73 12.31 2.01
C GLU A 59 1.94 11.59 0.91
N VAL A 60 2.61 10.81 0.06
CA VAL A 60 1.95 9.94 -0.93
C VAL A 60 1.16 8.84 -0.21
N ALA A 61 1.72 8.23 0.84
CA ALA A 61 1.01 7.22 1.63
C ALA A 61 -0.20 7.83 2.34
N LEU A 62 -0.07 9.06 2.84
CA LEU A 62 -1.17 9.80 3.47
C LEU A 62 -2.28 10.13 2.48
N LEU A 63 -1.93 10.55 1.27
CA LEU A 63 -2.89 10.76 0.17
C LEU A 63 -3.64 9.48 -0.15
N VAL A 64 -2.93 8.36 -0.32
CA VAL A 64 -3.52 7.06 -0.64
C VAL A 64 -4.44 6.57 0.48
N GLN A 65 -4.10 6.78 1.76
CA GLN A 65 -4.96 6.44 2.90
C GLN A 65 -6.27 7.25 2.93
N ARG A 66 -6.31 8.43 2.31
CA ARG A 66 -7.50 9.29 2.22
C ARG A 66 -8.28 9.10 0.92
N TYR A 67 -7.69 8.43 -0.07
CA TYR A 67 -8.32 8.15 -1.34
C TYR A 67 -9.22 6.90 -1.21
N PRO A 68 -10.51 6.98 -1.59
CA PRO A 68 -11.42 5.83 -1.51
C PRO A 68 -11.07 4.80 -2.59
N ILE A 69 -10.15 3.89 -2.29
CA ILE A 69 -9.73 2.82 -3.19
C ILE A 69 -10.73 1.68 -3.12
N LYS A 70 -11.39 1.36 -4.24
CA LYS A 70 -12.13 0.12 -4.42
C LYS A 70 -11.57 -0.62 -5.63
N SER A 71 -11.16 -1.86 -5.42
CA SER A 71 -10.59 -2.70 -6.47
C SER A 71 -10.95 -4.16 -6.24
N GLU A 72 -10.96 -4.94 -7.31
CA GLU A 72 -11.00 -6.40 -7.25
C GLU A 72 -9.62 -7.00 -6.98
N VAL A 73 -8.55 -6.32 -7.40
CA VAL A 73 -7.17 -6.79 -7.27
C VAL A 73 -6.27 -5.69 -6.75
N VAL A 74 -5.57 -5.96 -5.66
CA VAL A 74 -4.59 -5.04 -5.06
C VAL A 74 -3.33 -5.80 -4.71
N ILE A 75 -2.17 -5.21 -4.98
CA ILE A 75 -0.86 -5.68 -4.53
C ILE A 75 -0.15 -4.51 -3.89
N GLY A 76 0.42 -4.70 -2.71
CA GLY A 76 1.25 -3.70 -2.05
C GLY A 76 2.40 -4.31 -1.28
N HIS A 77 3.39 -3.49 -0.95
CA HIS A 77 4.53 -3.89 -0.14
C HIS A 77 5.09 -2.73 0.67
N ILE A 78 5.79 -3.07 1.75
CA ILE A 78 6.75 -2.20 2.45
C ILE A 78 8.12 -2.88 2.40
N ARG A 79 9.15 -2.11 2.05
CA ARG A 79 10.49 -2.60 1.73
C ARG A 79 11.37 -2.58 2.97
N GLN A 80 12.08 -3.68 3.19
CA GLN A 80 13.26 -3.73 4.05
C GLN A 80 14.43 -4.26 3.23
N ALA A 81 15.31 -3.34 2.83
CA ALA A 81 16.57 -3.61 2.16
C ALA A 81 17.66 -3.71 3.23
N ASN A 82 18.42 -4.80 3.20
CA ASN A 82 19.60 -4.96 4.06
C ASN A 82 20.77 -4.15 3.51
#